data_AF-A0A1H9FML1-F1
#
_entry.id   AF-A0A1H9FML1-F1
#
_cell.length_a   1.000
_cell.length_b   1.000
_cell.length_c   1.000
_cell.angle_alpha   90.00
_cell.angle_beta   90.00
_cell.angle_gamma   90.00
#
_symmetry.space_group_name_H-M   'P 1'
#
loop_
_entity.id
_entity.type
_entity.pdbx_description
1 polymer ?
#
loop_
_entity_poly.entity_id
_entity_poly.type
_entity_poly.pdbx_seq_one_letter_code
_entity_poly.pdbx_strand_id
1 'polypeptide(L)'
;MGFELIWFYLRLMLPEWMHVKYPDSSHFFRRKFTAAYKARLRWVYRIWLGSGLLMLAIPAPPVVIGLGLFTTFISFSLLDEAE
;
A
#
# COMPACT_ATOMS: atom_id res chain seq x y z
N MET A 1 24.28 9.98 -5.70
CA MET A 1 23.76 11.36 -5.81
C MET A 1 22.25 11.44 -6.08
N GLY A 2 21.63 10.53 -6.85
CA GLY A 2 20.17 10.59 -7.10
C GLY A 2 19.26 10.25 -5.91
N PHE A 3 19.71 9.38 -4.99
CA PHE A 3 18.90 8.94 -3.85
C PHE A 3 18.62 10.06 -2.83
N GLU A 4 19.59 10.94 -2.58
CA GLU A 4 19.46 12.11 -1.71
C GLU A 4 18.47 13.14 -2.27
N LEU A 5 18.48 13.35 -3.59
CA LEU A 5 17.54 14.22 -4.29
C LEU A 5 16.10 13.69 -4.20
N ILE A 6 15.91 12.38 -4.42
CA ILE A 6 14.60 11.73 -4.28
C ILE A 6 14.08 11.88 -2.84
N TRP A 7 14.95 11.64 -1.85
CA TRP A 7 14.58 11.78 -0.45
C TRP A 7 14.23 13.22 -0.07
N PHE A 8 14.96 14.21 -0.60
CA PHE A 8 14.67 15.63 -0.41
C PHE A 8 13.31 16.02 -0.99
N TYR A 9 12.99 15.62 -2.23
CA TYR A 9 11.70 15.90 -2.85
C TYR A 9 10.55 15.21 -2.14
N LEU A 10 10.73 13.95 -1.73
CA LEU A 10 9.73 13.25 -0.91
C LEU A 10 9.47 14.01 0.38
N ARG A 11 10.51 14.47 1.07
CA ARG A 11 10.36 15.22 2.32
C ARG A 11 9.62 16.55 2.14
N LEU A 12 9.81 17.22 1.00
CA LEU A 12 9.15 18.47 0.66
C LEU A 12 7.67 18.30 0.30
N MET A 13 7.33 17.22 -0.42
CA MET A 13 5.94 16.98 -0.85
C MET A 13 5.10 16.25 0.19
N LEU A 14 5.73 15.54 1.12
CA LEU A 14 5.04 14.81 2.18
C LEU A 14 4.64 15.77 3.31
N PRO A 15 3.35 15.80 3.70
CA PRO A 15 2.89 16.61 4.83
C PRO A 15 3.60 16.26 6.15
N GLU A 16 3.80 17.24 7.03
CA GLU A 16 4.47 17.09 8.34
C GLU A 16 3.97 15.88 9.16
N TRP A 17 2.66 15.60 9.13
CA TRP A 17 2.06 14.47 9.85
C TRP A 17 2.46 13.08 9.32
N MET A 18 3.02 12.96 8.09
CA MET A 18 3.58 11.71 7.56
C MET A 18 4.99 11.41 8.07
N HIS A 19 5.71 12.43 8.54
CA HIS A 19 7.07 12.27 9.07
C HIS A 19 7.09 11.77 10.52
N VAL A 20 5.93 11.73 11.17
CA VAL A 20 5.79 11.34 12.57
C VAL A 20 5.86 9.81 12.72
N LYS A 21 6.88 9.33 13.42
CA LYS A 21 7.09 7.88 13.72
C LYS A 21 6.25 7.36 14.90
N TYR A 22 5.69 8.24 15.71
CA TYR A 22 4.95 7.89 16.92
C TYR A 22 3.46 8.23 16.76
N PRO A 23 2.55 7.29 17.05
CA PRO A 23 1.12 7.54 16.92
C PRO A 23 0.67 8.54 17.98
N ASP A 24 0.32 9.76 17.57
CA ASP A 24 -0.43 10.69 18.41
C ASP A 24 -1.82 10.06 18.70
N SER A 25 -2.19 10.02 19.97
CA SER A 25 -3.47 9.46 20.45
C SER A 25 -4.71 10.13 19.84
N SER A 26 -4.59 11.36 19.34
CA SER A 26 -5.71 12.16 18.82
C SER A 26 -5.88 12.13 17.29
N HIS A 27 -4.97 11.48 16.54
CA HIS A 27 -4.89 11.63 15.09
C HIS A 27 -5.43 10.41 14.31
N PHE A 28 -6.18 10.65 13.22
CA PHE A 28 -6.75 9.63 12.33
C PHE A 28 -5.71 8.65 11.74
N PHE A 29 -4.43 9.05 11.70
CA PHE A 29 -3.34 8.26 11.12
C PHE A 29 -2.96 7.03 11.95
N ARG A 30 -3.42 6.95 13.22
CA ARG A 30 -3.18 5.81 14.12
C ARG A 30 -3.64 4.47 13.53
N ARG A 31 -4.71 4.47 12.71
CA ARG A 31 -5.29 3.27 12.09
C ARG A 31 -4.24 2.44 11.33
N LYS A 32 -3.33 3.11 10.62
CA LYS A 32 -2.25 2.46 9.83
C LYS A 32 -1.11 1.90 10.68
N PHE A 33 -1.03 2.27 11.96
CA PHE A 33 0.05 1.83 12.87
C PHE A 33 -0.30 0.59 13.69
N THR A 34 -1.55 0.11 13.64
CA THR A 34 -1.96 -1.08 14.41
C THR A 34 -1.28 -2.34 13.88
N ALA A 35 -0.95 -3.27 14.79
CA ALA A 35 -0.34 -4.55 14.42
C ALA A 35 -1.26 -5.38 13.51
N ALA A 36 -2.58 -5.26 13.72
CA ALA A 36 -3.60 -5.89 12.88
C ALA A 36 -3.57 -5.35 11.44
N TYR A 37 -3.52 -4.03 11.26
CA TYR A 37 -3.40 -3.41 9.93
C TYR A 37 -2.11 -3.86 9.22
N LYS A 38 -0.97 -3.84 9.92
CA LYS A 38 0.32 -4.31 9.37
C LYS A 38 0.28 -5.78 8.96
N ALA A 39 -0.40 -6.64 9.73
CA ALA A 39 -0.54 -8.05 9.39
C ALA A 39 -1.36 -8.25 8.10
N ARG A 40 -2.44 -7.48 7.93
CA ARG A 40 -3.28 -7.49 6.72
C ARG A 40 -2.56 -6.91 5.52
N LEU A 41 -1.77 -5.86 5.71
CA LEU A 41 -0.93 -5.30 4.65
C LEU A 41 0.04 -6.33 4.08
N ARG A 42 0.61 -7.22 4.91
CA ARG A 42 1.43 -8.35 4.41
C ARG A 42 0.64 -9.30 3.51
N TRP A 43 -0.63 -9.53 3.79
CA TRP A 43 -1.50 -10.33 2.92
C TRP A 43 -1.75 -9.62 1.58
N VAL A 44 -2.04 -8.31 1.61
CA VAL A 44 -2.17 -7.50 0.39
C VAL A 44 -0.91 -7.62 -0.48
N TYR A 45 0.28 -7.50 0.10
CA TYR A 45 1.53 -7.70 -0.65
C TYR A 45 1.64 -9.08 -1.30
N ARG A 46 1.25 -10.14 -0.60
CA ARG A 46 1.28 -11.52 -1.15
C ARG A 46 0.29 -11.69 -2.29
N ILE A 47 -0.90 -11.10 -2.19
CA ILE A 47 -1.91 -11.12 -3.26
C ILE A 47 -1.39 -10.38 -4.49
N TRP A 48 -0.82 -9.19 -4.31
CA TRP A 48 -0.21 -8.43 -5.41
C TRP A 48 0.96 -9.17 -6.05
N LEU A 49 1.78 -9.86 -5.26
CA LEU A 49 2.87 -10.67 -5.79
C LEU A 49 2.34 -11.80 -6.68
N GLY A 50 1.33 -12.54 -6.21
CA GLY A 50 0.71 -13.62 -6.99
C GLY A 50 0.00 -13.11 -8.25
N SER A 51 -0.76 -12.02 -8.12
CA SER A 51 -1.46 -11.38 -9.22
C SER A 51 -0.49 -10.84 -10.28
N GLY A 52 0.59 -10.17 -9.84
CA GLY A 52 1.65 -9.70 -10.73
C GLY A 52 2.35 -10.83 -11.48
N LEU A 53 2.64 -11.96 -10.82
CA LEU A 53 3.19 -13.13 -11.51
C LEU A 53 2.23 -13.68 -12.57
N LEU A 54 0.92 -13.69 -12.28
CA LEU A 54 -0.09 -14.14 -13.25
C LEU A 54 -0.22 -13.19 -14.44
N MET A 55 -0.16 -11.88 -14.20
CA MET A 55 -0.12 -10.85 -15.25
C MET A 55 1.11 -10.98 -16.15
N LEU A 56 2.26 -11.34 -15.57
CA LEU A 56 3.49 -11.59 -16.34
C LEU A 56 3.41 -12.89 -17.14
N ALA A 57 2.78 -13.93 -16.59
CA ALA A 57 2.58 -15.20 -17.28
C ALA A 57 1.59 -15.09 -18.44
N ILE A 58 0.56 -14.23 -18.31
CA ILE A 58 -0.46 -13.99 -19.32
C ILE A 58 -0.55 -12.46 -19.58
N PRO A 59 0.35 -11.90 -20.40
CA PRO A 59 0.44 -10.46 -20.62
C PRO A 59 -0.62 -9.94 -21.61
N ALA A 60 -1.86 -10.38 -21.45
CA ALA A 60 -2.99 -9.91 -22.23
C ALA A 60 -3.63 -8.70 -21.54
N PRO A 61 -3.89 -7.58 -22.25
CA PRO A 61 -4.46 -6.38 -21.64
C PRO A 61 -5.74 -6.62 -20.81
N PRO A 62 -6.71 -7.45 -21.26
CA PRO A 62 -7.90 -7.74 -20.46
C PRO A 62 -7.59 -8.45 -19.14
N VAL A 63 -6.59 -9.35 -19.14
CA VAL A 63 -6.18 -10.10 -17.96
C VAL A 63 -5.51 -9.16 -16.96
N VAL A 64 -4.60 -8.30 -17.43
CA VAL A 64 -3.92 -7.32 -16.57
C VAL A 64 -4.91 -6.34 -15.96
N ILE A 65 -5.83 -5.79 -16.75
CA ILE A 65 -6.83 -4.84 -16.28
C ILE A 65 -7.79 -5.54 -15.29
N GLY A 66 -8.33 -6.69 -15.66
CA GLY A 66 -9.28 -7.45 -14.83
C GLY A 66 -8.68 -7.86 -13.49
N LEU A 67 -7.49 -8.47 -13.52
CA LEU A 67 -6.78 -8.86 -12.30
C LEU A 67 -6.36 -7.64 -11.48
N GLY A 68 -5.94 -6.54 -12.11
CA GLY A 68 -5.54 -5.32 -11.41
C GLY A 68 -6.69 -4.71 -10.63
N LEU A 69 -7.86 -4.58 -11.27
CA LEU A 69 -9.07 -4.08 -10.61
C LEU A 69 -9.53 -5.02 -9.49
N PHE A 70 -9.58 -6.33 -9.74
CA PHE A 70 -9.98 -7.31 -8.75
C PHE A 70 -9.04 -7.33 -7.53
N THR A 71 -7.73 -7.29 -7.79
CA THR A 71 -6.71 -7.28 -6.73
C THR A 71 -6.78 -5.98 -5.92
N THR A 72 -7.04 -4.85 -6.57
CA THR A 72 -7.25 -3.56 -5.91
C THR A 72 -8.49 -3.59 -5.01
N PHE A 73 -9.60 -4.14 -5.51
CA PHE A 73 -10.83 -4.28 -4.74
C PHE A 73 -10.61 -5.15 -3.49
N ILE A 74 -9.97 -6.31 -3.62
CA ILE A 74 -9.64 -7.16 -2.47
C ILE A 74 -8.72 -6.41 -1.50
N SER A 75 -7.73 -5.68 -2.01
CA SER A 75 -6.80 -4.92 -1.18
C SER A 75 -7.54 -3.89 -0.32
N PHE A 76 -8.50 -3.18 -0.90
CA PHE A 76 -9.31 -2.22 -0.16
C PHE A 76 -10.22 -2.91 0.84
N SER A 77 -10.98 -3.93 0.43
CA SER A 77 -11.87 -4.69 1.34
C SER A 77 -11.11 -5.25 2.55
N LEU A 78 -9.95 -5.88 2.33
CA LEU A 78 -9.15 -6.49 3.39
C LEU A 78 -8.59 -5.45 4.38
N LEU A 79 -8.22 -4.27 3.88
CA LEU A 79 -7.71 -3.18 4.70
C LEU A 79 -8.81 -2.37 5.38
N ASP A 80 -10.02 -2.36 4.83
CA ASP A 80 -11.19 -1.65 5.37
C ASP A 80 -11.80 -2.38 6.58
N GLU A 81 -11.84 -3.71 6.54
CA GLU A 81 -12.24 -4.57 7.67
C GLU A 81 -11.33 -4.44 8.92
N ALA A 82 -10.31 -3.58 8.90
CA ALA A 82 -9.43 -3.28 10.02
C ALA A 82 -9.88 -2.05 10.84
N GLU A 83 -11.06 -1.48 10.54
CA GLU A 83 -11.84 -0.64 11.46
C GLU A 83 -12.36 -1.44 12.66
#